data_AF-A0A6D1ADF8-F1
#
_entry.id   AF-A0A6D1ADF8-F1
#
_cell.length_a   1.000
_cell.length_b   1.000
_cell.length_c   1.000
_cell.angle_alpha   90.00
_cell.angle_beta   90.00
_cell.angle_gamma   90.00
#
_symmetry.space_group_name_H-M   'P 1'
#
loop_
_entity.id
_entity.type
_entity.pdbx_description
1 polymer ?
#
loop_
_entity_poly.entity_id
_entity_poly.type
_entity_poly.pdbx_seq_one_letter_code
_entity_poly.pdbx_strand_id
1 'polypeptide(L)' 'IHGNLTQAKRMVALCKLKEGAIEVLVATDVAARGLDISGVTHVYNFDVPQDPESYVHRIGRTGRAGKTGMAMTFITP' A
#
# COMPACT_ATOMS: atom_id res chain seq x y z
N ILE A 1 -9.06 0.36 0.87
CA ILE A 1 -9.26 -1.05 0.49
C ILE A 1 -9.24 -1.91 1.74
N HIS A 2 -10.32 -2.66 1.99
CA HIS A 2 -10.44 -3.58 3.14
C HIS A 2 -11.03 -4.92 2.70
N GLY A 3 -11.01 -5.92 3.59
CA GLY A 3 -11.37 -7.31 3.29
C GLY A 3 -12.77 -7.51 2.71
N ASN A 4 -13.74 -6.71 3.13
CA ASN A 4 -15.14 -6.83 2.70
C ASN A 4 -15.41 -6.27 1.28
N LEU A 5 -14.40 -5.70 0.60
CA LEU A 5 -14.53 -5.30 -0.81
C LEU A 5 -14.29 -6.50 -1.73
N THR A 6 -15.15 -6.63 -2.75
CA THR A 6 -14.95 -7.61 -3.83
C THR A 6 -13.66 -7.32 -4.61
N GLN A 7 -13.04 -8.36 -5.18
CA GLN A 7 -11.82 -8.24 -5.99
C GLN A 7 -11.95 -7.15 -7.07
N ALA A 8 -13.10 -7.09 -7.77
CA ALA A 8 -13.38 -6.09 -8.80
C ALA A 8 -13.34 -4.66 -8.26
N LYS A 9 -13.97 -4.39 -7.10
CA LYS A 9 -13.93 -3.07 -6.46
C LYS A 9 -12.52 -2.69 -6.02
N ARG A 10 -11.71 -3.65 -5.57
CA ARG A 10 -10.30 -3.42 -5.24
C ARG A 10 -9.50 -3.03 -6.47
N MET A 11 -9.70 -3.72 -7.60
CA MET A 11 -9.01 -3.42 -8.86
C MET A 11 -9.35 -2.02 -9.39
N VAL A 12 -10.63 -1.62 -9.33
CA VAL A 12 -11.05 -0.27 -9.73
C VAL A 12 -10.33 0.81 -8.92
N ALA A 13 -10.23 0.65 -7.60
CA ALA A 13 -9.50 1.60 -6.76
C ALA A 13 -8.00 1.67 -7.11
N LEU A 14 -7.39 0.54 -7.45
CA LEU A 14 -6.00 0.49 -7.90
C LEU A 14 -5.79 1.14 -9.27
N CYS A 15 -6.69 0.92 -10.23
CA CYS A 15 -6.65 1.58 -11.53
C CYS A 15 -6.72 3.10 -11.36
N LYS A 16 -7.66 3.60 -10.55
CA LYS A 16 -7.76 5.03 -10.24
C LYS A 16 -6.47 5.60 -9.64
N LEU A 17 -5.80 4.85 -8.76
CA LEU A 17 -4.51 5.27 -8.20
C LEU A 17 -3.41 5.30 -9.27
N LYS A 18 -3.34 4.26 -10.12
CA LYS A 18 -2.34 4.15 -11.20
C LYS A 18 -2.53 5.22 -12.29
N GLU A 19 -3.77 5.59 -12.58
CA GLU A 19 -4.15 6.64 -13.54
C GLU A 19 -4.03 8.06 -12.95
N GLY A 20 -3.73 8.20 -11.66
CA GLY A 20 -3.66 9.49 -10.98
C GLY A 20 -5.02 10.15 -10.73
N ALA A 21 -6.12 9.43 -10.95
CA ALA A 21 -7.48 9.91 -10.63
C ALA A 21 -7.72 10.01 -9.11
N ILE A 22 -6.94 9.28 -8.32
CA ILE A 22 -6.81 9.48 -6.88
C ILE A 22 -5.32 9.46 -6.51
N GLU A 23 -4.94 10.25 -5.52
CA GLU A 23 -3.53 10.37 -5.09
C GLU A 23 -3.20 9.49 -3.88
N VAL A 24 -4.21 9.15 -3.08
CA VAL A 24 -4.04 8.42 -1.81
C VAL A 24 -4.94 7.20 -1.77
N LEU A 25 -4.38 6.08 -1.34
CA LEU A 25 -5.08 4.82 -1.12
C LEU A 25 -4.79 4.29 0.29
N VAL A 26 -5.82 4.24 1.12
CA VAL A 26 -5.74 3.63 2.46
C VAL A 26 -6.07 2.14 2.35
N ALA A 27 -5.29 1.25 2.97
CA ALA A 27 -5.55 -0.19 2.94
C ALA A 27 -5.10 -0.93 4.21
N THR A 28 -5.68 -2.11 4.46
CA THR A 28 -5.20 -3.08 5.46
C THR A 28 -4.41 -4.21 4.80
N ASP A 29 -3.50 -4.85 5.56
CA ASP A 29 -2.61 -5.90 5.03
C ASP A 29 -3.35 -7.04 4.33
N VAL A 30 -4.41 -7.54 4.98
CA VAL A 30 -5.25 -8.63 4.46
C VAL A 30 -5.89 -8.25 3.13
N ALA A 31 -6.27 -6.98 2.97
CA ALA A 31 -6.95 -6.53 1.78
C ALA A 31 -6.02 -6.26 0.59
N ALA A 32 -4.73 -6.07 0.86
CA ALA A 32 -3.68 -5.81 -0.13
C ALA A 32 -2.97 -7.08 -0.65
N ARG A 33 -3.11 -8.23 0.03
CA ARG A 33 -2.55 -9.50 -0.43
C ARG A 33 -3.10 -9.91 -1.79
N GLY A 34 -2.22 -10.39 -2.67
CA GLY A 34 -2.57 -10.78 -4.05
C GLY A 34 -2.79 -9.61 -5.01
N LEU A 35 -2.58 -8.36 -4.57
CA LEU A 35 -2.65 -7.18 -5.42
C LEU A 35 -1.24 -6.67 -5.73
N ASP A 36 -0.95 -6.48 -7.02
CA ASP A 36 0.27 -5.78 -7.44
C ASP A 36 0.09 -4.27 -7.37
N ILE A 37 0.36 -3.77 -6.17
CA ILE A 37 0.49 -2.35 -5.88
C ILE A 37 1.97 -2.04 -5.98
N SER A 38 2.38 -1.36 -7.04
CA SER A 38 3.77 -1.00 -7.33
C SER A 38 3.83 0.40 -7.90
N GLY A 39 4.97 1.06 -7.74
CA GLY A 39 5.19 2.39 -8.31
C GLY A 39 4.58 3.54 -7.51
N VAL A 40 4.18 3.31 -6.25
CA VAL A 40 3.87 4.42 -5.34
C VAL A 40 5.17 5.08 -4.88
N THR A 41 5.14 6.39 -4.70
CA THR A 41 6.33 7.16 -4.23
C THR A 41 6.48 7.10 -2.72
N HIS A 42 5.37 7.04 -1.99
CA HIS A 42 5.33 7.07 -0.53
C HIS A 42 4.48 5.94 0.04
N VAL A 43 4.94 5.36 1.14
CA VAL A 43 4.19 4.42 1.97
C VAL A 43 4.10 4.99 3.38
N TYR A 44 2.88 5.08 3.91
CA TYR A 44 2.63 5.51 5.28
C TYR A 44 2.05 4.35 6.08
N ASN A 45 2.81 3.84 7.05
CA ASN A 45 2.30 2.90 8.04
C ASN A 45 1.62 3.70 9.15
N PHE A 46 0.29 3.80 9.07
CA PHE A 46 -0.49 4.48 10.09
C PHE A 46 -0.39 3.79 11.44
N ASP A 47 -0.49 2.45 11.44
CA ASP A 47 -0.19 1.60 12.57
C ASP A 47 1.11 0.81 12.34
N VAL A 48 1.87 0.61 13.41
CA VAL A 48 3.09 -0.21 13.40
C VAL A 48 2.75 -1.63 12.90
N PRO A 49 3.46 -2.16 11.88
CA PRO A 49 3.25 -3.53 11.43
C PRO A 49 3.52 -4.54 12.55
N GLN A 50 2.76 -5.64 12.56
CA GLN A 50 2.71 -6.59 13.68
C GLN A 50 3.97 -7.47 13.87
N ASP A 51 5.07 -7.26 13.13
CA ASP A 51 5.25 -8.00 11.88
C ASP A 51 6.44 -7.51 11.02
N PRO A 52 7.72 -7.95 11.18
CA PRO A 52 8.80 -7.52 10.28
C PRO A 52 8.55 -7.89 8.80
N GLU A 53 7.97 -9.05 8.52
CA GLU A 53 7.63 -9.49 7.17
C GLU A 53 6.52 -8.61 6.59
N SER A 54 5.49 -8.32 7.39
CA SER A 54 4.44 -7.36 7.05
C SER A 54 5.00 -5.96 6.77
N TYR A 55 5.97 -5.48 7.57
CA TYR A 55 6.66 -4.21 7.29
C TYR A 55 7.35 -4.24 5.93
N VAL A 56 8.18 -5.26 5.64
CA VAL A 56 8.87 -5.43 4.36
C VAL A 56 7.88 -5.46 3.19
N HIS A 57 6.76 -6.18 3.33
CA HIS A 57 5.72 -6.25 2.32
C HIS A 57 5.02 -4.91 2.05
N ARG A 58 4.81 -4.08 3.09
CA ARG A 58 4.25 -2.74 2.96
C ARG A 58 5.22 -1.78 2.32
N ILE A 59 6.46 -1.70 2.80
CA ILE A 59 7.44 -0.75 2.24
C ILE A 59 7.91 -1.14 0.84
N GLY A 60 7.85 -2.43 0.50
CA GLY A 60 8.18 -2.94 -0.83
C GLY A 60 7.24 -2.46 -1.94
N ARG A 61 6.27 -1.58 -1.66
CA ARG A 61 5.40 -0.93 -2.64
C ARG A 61 6.02 0.32 -3.25
N THR A 62 6.99 0.92 -2.56
CA THR A 62 7.80 2.03 -3.06
C THR A 62 9.23 1.57 -3.41
N GLY A 63 10.02 2.42 -4.06
CA GLY A 63 11.46 2.21 -4.24
C GLY A 63 11.87 1.07 -5.19
N ARG A 64 10.97 0.60 -6.08
CA ARG A 64 11.27 -0.50 -7.03
C ARG A 64 11.96 -0.02 -8.30
N ALA A 65 12.69 -0.94 -8.94
CA ALA A 65 13.28 -0.75 -10.28
C ALA A 65 14.16 0.51 -10.40
N GLY A 66 15.01 0.76 -9.39
CA GLY A 66 15.94 1.89 -9.36
C GLY A 66 15.28 3.25 -9.05
N LYS A 67 13.96 3.28 -8.80
CA LYS A 67 13.29 4.50 -8.35
C LYS A 67 13.55 4.74 -6.87
N THR A 68 13.62 6.01 -6.47
CA THR A 68 13.61 6.40 -5.07
C THR A 68 12.20 6.27 -4.49
N GLY A 69 12.12 6.12 -3.18
CA GLY A 69 10.89 5.89 -2.46
C GLY A 69 11.04 6.19 -0.98
N MET A 70 9.95 6.58 -0.32
CA MET A 70 9.96 6.85 1.11
C MET A 70 8.89 6.04 1.84
N ALA A 71 9.27 5.47 2.98
CA ALA A 71 8.36 4.81 3.89
C ALA A 71 8.44 5.50 5.26
N MET A 72 7.29 5.85 5.81
CA MET A 72 7.16 6.48 7.13
C MET A 72 6.25 5.63 8.00
N THR A 73 6.61 5.45 9.27
CA THR A 73 5.80 4.72 10.24
C THR A 73 5.49 5.65 11.39
N PHE A 74 4.20 5.80 11.71
CA PHE A 74 3.77 6.47 12.91
C PHE A 74 3.88 5.51 14.09
N ILE A 75 4.52 5.98 15.16
CA ILE A 75 4.74 5.22 16.38
C ILE A 75 4.12 6.03 17.51
N THR A 76 3.23 5.40 18.28
CA THR A 76 2.65 5.97 19.49
C THR A 76 3.41 5.47 20.72
N PRO A 77 3.51 6.27 21.80
CA PRO A 77 4.09 5.84 23.08
C PRO A 77 3.42 4.61 23.69
#